data_AF-A0A381X6E2-F1
#
_entry.id   AF-A0A381X6E2-F1
#
_cell.length_a   1.000
_cell.length_b   1.000
_cell.length_c   1.000
_cell.angle_alpha   90.00
_cell.angle_beta   90.00
_cell.angle_gamma   90.00
#
_symmetry.space_group_name_H-M   'P 1'
#
loop_
_entity.id
_entity.type
_entity.pdbx_description
1 polymer ?
#
loop_
_entity_poly.entity_id
_entity_poly.type
_entity_poly.pdbx_seq_one_letter_code
_entity_poly.pdbx_strand_id
1 'polypeptide(L)'
;MKLQIIFFVALLITVSLPSVFAEELEIFTNQQIYTTIHPLLVYGNAPPNEPLVVRIFAPNGGIAEFQQINVSQNGSFSLLLMNWPESSTSFPYGTYTVEAITQSGTSKKVDVKFAASIELKQVPIERSIKTEVFAPEIAAAHKPFRVYVQVTSDGLMVSGEVVQVLSSSHLHTPDGKVRSLTRSLEMLHEGLYFVEYTPGIEGTYIFHMVAFSQGTQSHGSAATLVLGQDIAGLSRQVVTLNEVLTTASTELDTLQTDIHGFGSTLEDASSKIRDSVTQIDTSVTTMSSAVANIEDASLQINSLLFPIVGAIAVILALQITILARRR
;
A
#
# COMPACT_ATOMS: atom_id res chain seq x y z
N MET A 1 -61.62 67.96 4.48
CA MET A 1 -61.90 67.32 5.80
C MET A 1 -61.83 65.79 5.78
N LYS A 2 -62.46 65.06 4.85
CA LYS A 2 -62.46 63.58 4.87
C LYS A 2 -61.07 62.92 4.67
N LEU A 3 -60.18 63.51 3.87
CA LEU A 3 -58.85 62.95 3.60
C LEU A 3 -57.87 63.11 4.78
N GLN A 4 -57.99 64.20 5.55
CA GLN A 4 -57.14 64.47 6.71
C GLN A 4 -57.46 63.55 7.89
N ILE A 5 -58.73 63.15 8.05
CA ILE A 5 -59.16 62.21 9.09
C ILE A 5 -58.61 60.81 8.80
N ILE A 6 -58.61 60.37 7.53
CA ILE A 6 -58.06 59.06 7.14
C ILE A 6 -56.54 59.01 7.38
N PHE A 7 -55.83 60.10 7.09
CA PHE A 7 -54.39 60.18 7.34
C PHE A 7 -54.06 60.14 8.84
N PHE A 8 -54.86 60.82 9.67
CA PHE A 8 -54.69 60.79 11.13
C PHE A 8 -55.01 59.42 11.73
N VAL A 9 -56.04 58.72 11.23
CA VAL A 9 -56.39 57.36 11.69
C VAL A 9 -55.34 56.34 11.25
N ALA A 10 -54.83 56.42 10.03
CA ALA A 10 -53.75 55.55 9.56
C ALA A 10 -52.45 55.75 10.35
N LEU A 11 -52.12 57.00 10.70
CA LEU A 11 -50.96 57.31 11.55
C LEU A 11 -51.16 56.78 12.98
N LEU A 12 -52.36 56.88 13.54
CA LEU A 12 -52.67 56.36 14.88
C LEU A 12 -52.55 54.83 14.95
N ILE A 13 -52.94 54.12 13.88
CA ILE A 13 -52.82 52.66 13.77
C ILE A 13 -51.34 52.23 13.70
N THR A 14 -50.46 53.01 13.07
CA THR A 14 -49.02 52.70 13.03
C THR A 14 -48.31 52.92 14.37
N VAL A 15 -48.83 53.79 15.24
CA VAL A 15 -48.22 54.12 16.53
C VAL A 15 -48.72 53.20 17.66
N SER A 16 -49.85 52.51 17.46
CA SER A 16 -50.45 51.59 18.44
C SER A 16 -50.23 50.10 18.15
N LEU A 17 -49.45 49.74 17.13
CA LEU A 17 -49.01 48.36 16.98
C LEU A 17 -47.94 48.10 18.03
N PRO A 18 -48.11 47.14 18.97
CA PRO A 18 -46.99 46.69 19.76
C PRO A 18 -45.94 46.19 18.75
N SER A 19 -44.79 46.85 18.69
CA SER A 19 -43.60 46.27 18.08
C SER A 19 -43.36 44.98 18.85
N VAL A 20 -43.78 43.86 18.27
CA VAL A 20 -43.41 42.52 18.73
C VAL A 20 -41.92 42.42 18.43
N PHE A 21 -41.10 42.96 19.33
CA PHE A 21 -39.71 42.58 19.42
C PHE A 21 -39.74 41.09 19.73
N ALA A 22 -39.34 40.25 18.77
CA ALA A 22 -38.95 38.90 19.11
C ALA A 22 -37.80 39.04 20.11
N GLU A 23 -38.07 38.70 21.37
CA GLU A 23 -37.07 38.73 22.43
C GLU A 23 -35.92 37.81 21.98
N GLU A 24 -34.73 38.40 21.81
CA GLU A 24 -33.58 37.65 21.32
C GLU A 24 -33.23 36.57 22.36
N LEU A 25 -33.10 35.33 21.91
CA LEU A 25 -32.65 34.24 22.78
C LEU A 25 -31.27 34.60 23.34
N GLU A 26 -31.15 34.64 24.65
CA GLU A 26 -29.91 34.86 25.39
C GLU A 26 -29.69 33.71 26.37
N ILE A 27 -28.44 33.27 26.49
CA ILE A 27 -28.05 32.18 27.37
C ILE A 27 -26.75 32.53 28.10
N PHE A 28 -26.76 32.31 29.40
CA PHE A 28 -25.63 32.45 30.29
C PHE A 28 -25.54 31.23 31.20
N THR A 29 -24.33 30.99 31.71
CA THR A 29 -24.05 29.98 32.72
C THR A 29 -23.53 30.67 33.98
N ASN A 30 -23.71 30.04 35.14
CA ASN A 30 -23.24 30.62 36.41
C ASN A 30 -21.71 30.71 36.49
N GLN A 31 -20.98 29.91 35.71
CA GLN A 31 -19.52 29.90 35.62
C GLN A 31 -19.09 29.49 34.21
N GLN A 32 -17.81 29.68 33.90
CA GLN A 32 -17.21 29.18 32.65
C GLN A 32 -16.37 27.91 32.88
N ILE A 33 -15.85 27.70 34.10
CA ILE A 33 -15.06 26.54 34.49
C ILE A 33 -15.76 25.87 35.68
N TYR A 34 -15.95 24.56 35.60
CA TYR A 34 -16.66 23.75 36.56
C TYR A 34 -15.79 22.63 37.11
N THR A 35 -16.07 22.26 38.35
CA THR A 35 -15.56 21.06 39.02
C THR A 35 -16.77 20.31 39.62
N THR A 36 -16.56 19.14 40.21
CA THR A 36 -17.62 18.27 40.76
C THR A 36 -18.53 18.94 41.80
N ILE A 37 -18.06 20.01 42.45
CA ILE A 37 -18.81 20.72 43.50
C ILE A 37 -19.67 21.88 42.96
N HIS A 38 -19.51 22.28 41.70
CA HIS A 38 -20.18 23.44 41.12
C HIS A 38 -21.36 23.03 40.24
N PRO A 39 -22.62 23.20 40.65
CA PRO A 39 -23.76 22.90 39.76
C PRO A 39 -23.74 23.75 38.49
N LEU A 40 -24.15 23.16 37.35
CA LEU A 40 -24.36 23.89 36.10
C LEU A 40 -25.75 24.52 36.10
N LEU A 41 -25.81 25.81 36.40
CA LEU A 41 -27.03 26.61 36.24
C LEU A 41 -26.99 27.34 34.92
N VAL A 42 -28.11 27.27 34.19
CA VAL A 42 -28.31 27.94 32.91
C VAL A 42 -29.47 28.90 33.05
N TYR A 43 -29.27 30.14 32.61
CA TYR A 43 -30.27 31.21 32.73
C TYR A 43 -30.17 32.19 31.57
N GLY A 44 -31.22 32.97 31.35
CA GLY A 44 -31.26 33.97 30.29
C GLY A 44 -32.68 34.40 29.93
N ASN A 45 -32.83 34.91 28.71
CA ASN A 45 -34.09 35.40 28.15
C ASN A 45 -34.45 34.59 26.90
N ALA A 46 -35.73 34.31 26.72
CA ALA A 46 -36.29 33.58 25.59
C ALA A 46 -37.75 34.01 25.36
N PRO A 47 -38.36 33.70 24.21
CA PRO A 47 -39.78 34.01 23.95
C PRO A 47 -40.70 33.58 25.12
N PRO A 48 -41.48 34.52 25.71
CA PRO A 48 -42.30 34.24 26.88
C PRO A 48 -43.38 33.19 26.63
N ASN A 49 -43.64 32.32 27.62
CA ASN A 49 -44.63 31.25 27.56
C ASN A 49 -44.41 30.22 26.46
N GLU A 50 -43.23 30.16 25.85
CA GLU A 50 -42.87 29.12 24.88
C GLU A 50 -42.03 28.02 25.54
N PRO A 51 -42.10 26.78 25.03
CA PRO A 51 -41.17 25.73 25.41
C PRO A 51 -39.74 26.06 24.96
N LEU A 52 -38.78 25.84 25.86
CA LEU A 52 -37.35 25.96 25.62
C LEU A 52 -36.67 24.64 25.94
N VAL A 53 -35.86 24.13 25.02
CA VAL A 53 -35.00 22.96 25.25
C VAL A 53 -33.60 23.45 25.56
N VAL A 54 -33.05 23.06 26.71
CA VAL A 54 -31.67 23.32 27.10
C VAL A 54 -30.95 22.00 27.20
N ARG A 55 -29.85 21.85 26.46
CA ARG A 55 -29.05 20.62 26.42
C ARG A 55 -27.57 20.93 26.53
N ILE A 56 -26.81 19.98 27.04
CA ILE A 56 -25.35 20.04 27.08
C ILE A 56 -24.76 18.92 26.23
N PHE A 57 -23.80 19.28 25.39
CA PHE A 57 -23.01 18.36 24.60
C PHE A 57 -21.69 18.06 25.29
N ALA A 58 -21.33 16.78 25.35
CA ALA A 58 -20.02 16.31 25.75
C ALA A 58 -18.94 16.68 24.70
N PRO A 59 -17.64 16.58 25.03
CA PRO A 59 -16.57 16.94 24.10
C PRO A 59 -16.59 16.15 22.78
N ASN A 60 -17.14 14.93 22.78
CA ASN A 60 -17.35 14.13 21.57
C ASN A 60 -18.47 14.64 20.65
N GLY A 61 -19.30 15.59 21.09
CA GLY A 61 -20.45 16.10 20.35
C GLY A 61 -21.78 15.38 20.64
N GLY A 62 -21.77 14.33 21.47
CA GLY A 62 -23.00 13.67 21.95
C GLY A 62 -23.71 14.47 23.02
N ILE A 63 -25.02 14.26 23.20
CA ILE A 63 -25.80 14.92 24.26
C ILE A 63 -25.49 14.22 25.59
N ALA A 64 -25.03 14.98 26.58
CA ALA A 64 -24.77 14.50 27.93
C ALA A 64 -26.01 14.59 28.82
N GLU A 65 -26.75 15.71 28.76
CA GLU A 65 -27.99 15.93 29.53
C GLU A 65 -28.87 16.93 28.77
N PHE A 66 -30.19 16.85 28.94
CA PHE A 66 -31.11 17.87 28.44
C PHE A 66 -32.35 18.01 29.33
N GLN A 67 -32.92 19.22 29.32
CA GLN A 67 -34.20 19.51 29.96
C GLN A 67 -35.05 20.36 29.03
N GLN A 68 -36.37 20.23 29.18
CA GLN A 68 -37.34 21.09 28.54
C GLN A 68 -38.13 21.83 29.62
N ILE A 69 -38.23 23.14 29.47
CA ILE A 69 -38.96 24.02 30.39
C ILE A 69 -39.92 24.92 29.61
N ASN A 70 -40.90 25.52 30.28
CA ASN A 70 -41.68 26.62 29.73
C ASN A 70 -41.10 27.94 30.25
N VAL A 71 -40.83 28.87 29.34
CA VAL A 71 -40.29 30.18 29.69
C VAL A 71 -41.35 30.98 30.46
N SER A 72 -40.90 31.73 31.46
CA SER A 72 -41.79 32.55 32.29
C SER A 72 -42.51 33.63 31.49
N GLN A 73 -43.60 34.17 32.03
CA GLN A 73 -44.38 35.26 31.38
C GLN A 73 -43.56 36.52 31.10
N ASN A 74 -42.46 36.74 31.83
CA ASN A 74 -41.57 37.88 31.68
C ASN A 74 -40.36 37.58 30.77
N GLY A 75 -40.35 36.46 30.03
CA GLY A 75 -39.25 36.08 29.12
C GLY A 75 -38.04 35.40 29.80
N SER A 76 -37.95 35.47 31.13
CA SER A 76 -36.81 34.92 31.85
C SER A 76 -36.92 33.41 32.12
N PHE A 77 -35.79 32.73 32.14
CA PHE A 77 -35.67 31.36 32.61
C PHE A 77 -34.41 31.15 33.46
N SER A 78 -34.47 30.17 34.37
CA SER A 78 -33.33 29.70 35.14
C SER A 78 -33.57 28.25 35.54
N LEU A 79 -32.60 27.37 35.29
CA LEU A 79 -32.69 25.96 35.62
C LEU A 79 -31.33 25.39 36.03
N LEU A 80 -31.37 24.41 36.93
CA LEU A 80 -30.22 23.55 37.22
C LEU A 80 -30.17 22.46 36.15
N LEU A 81 -29.23 22.55 35.21
CA LEU A 81 -29.17 21.60 34.09
C LEU A 81 -28.60 20.26 34.58
N MET A 82 -27.51 20.30 35.35
CA MET A 82 -26.90 19.11 35.93
C MET A 82 -25.95 19.43 37.10
N ASN A 83 -25.69 18.40 37.90
CA ASN A 83 -24.54 18.36 38.80
C ASN A 83 -23.42 17.57 38.13
N TRP A 84 -22.18 18.07 38.15
CA TRP A 84 -21.06 17.41 37.50
C TRP A 84 -20.69 16.12 38.25
N PRO A 85 -20.67 14.96 37.57
CA PRO A 85 -20.20 13.72 38.17
C PRO A 85 -18.67 13.74 38.33
N GLU A 86 -18.12 12.76 39.06
CA GLU A 86 -16.68 12.52 39.01
C GLU A 86 -16.23 12.20 37.58
N SER A 87 -15.03 12.68 37.21
CA SER A 87 -14.49 12.46 35.88
C SER A 87 -14.33 10.96 35.60
N SER A 88 -14.82 10.53 34.44
CA SER A 88 -14.77 9.14 33.99
C SER A 88 -14.61 9.06 32.47
N THR A 89 -14.58 7.86 31.91
CA THR A 89 -14.52 7.66 30.45
C THR A 89 -15.79 8.12 29.72
N SER A 90 -16.95 8.08 30.38
CA SER A 90 -18.21 8.61 29.85
C SER A 90 -18.40 10.09 30.13
N PHE A 91 -17.69 10.64 31.11
CA PHE A 91 -17.81 12.03 31.54
C PHE A 91 -16.43 12.63 31.87
N PRO A 92 -15.55 12.83 30.88
CA PRO A 92 -14.19 13.29 31.13
C PRO A 92 -14.12 14.81 31.30
N TYR A 93 -13.01 15.28 31.87
CA TYR A 93 -12.62 16.68 31.76
C TYR A 93 -12.49 17.11 30.30
N GLY A 94 -12.94 18.32 29.98
CA GLY A 94 -13.01 18.78 28.61
C GLY A 94 -13.95 19.96 28.43
N THR A 95 -14.18 20.31 27.17
CA THR A 95 -15.00 21.46 26.76
C THR A 95 -16.38 20.99 26.32
N TYR A 96 -17.37 21.33 27.13
CA TYR A 96 -18.77 21.00 26.89
C TYR A 96 -19.47 22.20 26.28
N THR A 97 -20.49 21.96 25.45
CA THR A 97 -21.29 23.03 24.83
C THR A 97 -22.69 23.00 25.38
N VAL A 98 -23.14 24.06 26.04
CA VAL A 98 -24.55 24.23 26.39
C VAL A 98 -25.26 24.90 25.24
N GLU A 99 -26.42 24.38 24.85
CA GLU A 99 -27.26 24.93 23.80
C GLU A 99 -28.69 25.12 24.32
N ALA A 100 -29.24 26.31 24.11
CA ALA A 100 -30.67 26.57 24.26
C ALA A 100 -31.30 26.68 22.87
N ILE A 101 -32.45 26.03 22.67
CA ILE A 101 -33.20 26.04 21.41
C ILE A 101 -34.67 26.34 21.69
N THR A 102 -35.22 27.34 21.01
CA THR A 102 -36.65 27.70 21.04
C THR A 102 -37.48 26.78 20.15
N GLN A 103 -38.81 26.77 20.34
CA GLN A 103 -39.72 26.04 19.44
C GLN A 103 -39.62 26.50 17.98
N SER A 104 -39.30 27.78 17.74
CA SER A 104 -39.08 28.34 16.40
C SER A 104 -37.77 27.91 15.74
N GLY A 105 -36.90 27.18 16.46
CA GLY A 105 -35.62 26.69 15.96
C GLY A 105 -34.44 27.66 16.15
N THR A 106 -34.64 28.80 16.81
CA THR A 106 -33.55 29.70 17.18
C THR A 106 -32.68 29.03 18.24
N SER A 107 -31.37 28.96 17.99
CA SER A 107 -30.39 28.32 18.89
C SER A 107 -29.28 29.30 19.29
N LYS A 108 -28.86 29.23 20.56
CA LYS A 108 -27.63 29.88 21.07
C LYS A 108 -26.81 28.86 21.85
N LYS A 109 -25.50 28.96 21.70
CA LYS A 109 -24.51 28.06 22.32
C LYS A 109 -23.53 28.82 23.19
N VAL A 110 -23.10 28.18 24.28
CA VAL A 110 -22.01 28.66 25.15
C VAL A 110 -21.13 27.49 25.54
N ASP A 111 -19.82 27.65 25.42
CA ASP A 111 -18.85 26.64 25.82
C ASP A 111 -18.46 26.81 27.29
N VAL A 112 -18.37 25.69 28.00
CA VAL A 112 -17.95 25.60 29.40
C VAL A 112 -16.88 24.53 29.56
N LYS A 113 -15.97 24.69 30.53
CA LYS A 113 -14.91 23.71 30.81
C LYS A 113 -15.23 22.92 32.06
N PHE A 114 -15.12 21.59 31.98
CA PHE A 114 -15.06 20.72 33.16
C PHE A 114 -13.60 20.36 33.45
N ALA A 115 -13.13 20.61 34.67
CA ALA A 115 -11.74 20.44 35.05
C ALA A 115 -11.60 19.90 36.49
N ALA A 116 -10.41 19.38 36.81
CA ALA A 116 -10.09 18.86 38.13
C ALA A 116 -9.98 19.97 39.20
N SER A 117 -9.64 21.20 38.80
CA SER A 117 -9.56 22.39 39.66
C SER A 117 -9.91 23.65 38.87
N ILE A 118 -10.17 24.75 39.58
CA ILE A 118 -10.44 26.07 38.99
C ILE A 118 -9.15 26.92 38.98
N GLU A 119 -7.97 26.30 38.86
CA GLU A 119 -6.72 27.07 38.79
C GLU A 119 -6.67 27.87 37.48
N LEU A 120 -7.01 29.16 37.61
CA LEU A 120 -7.07 30.15 36.56
C LEU A 120 -5.65 30.53 36.12
N LYS A 121 -5.10 29.83 35.12
CA LYS A 121 -4.35 30.59 34.10
C LYS A 121 -5.41 31.29 33.25
N GLN A 122 -5.24 32.58 32.99
CA GLN A 122 -6.10 33.40 32.11
C GLN A 122 -5.99 32.96 30.64
N VAL A 123 -6.15 31.66 30.37
CA VAL A 123 -6.16 31.09 29.03
C VAL A 123 -7.62 31.03 28.59
N PRO A 124 -7.95 31.45 27.36
CA PRO A 124 -9.28 31.22 26.80
C PRO A 124 -9.66 29.74 26.91
N ILE A 125 -10.95 29.44 27.08
CA ILE A 125 -11.44 28.07 26.97
C ILE A 125 -11.26 27.65 25.51
N GLU A 126 -10.23 26.83 25.26
CA GLU A 126 -9.96 26.26 23.96
C GLU A 126 -10.34 24.78 23.93
N ARG A 127 -11.15 24.41 22.94
CA ARG A 127 -11.45 23.01 22.61
C ARG A 127 -10.28 22.44 21.82
N SER A 128 -9.69 21.35 22.31
CA SER A 128 -8.57 20.70 21.63
C SER A 128 -9.09 19.62 20.67
N ILE A 129 -9.13 19.91 19.37
CA ILE A 129 -9.42 18.90 18.34
C ILE A 129 -8.12 18.40 17.69
N LYS A 130 -7.97 17.08 17.61
CA LYS A 130 -6.79 16.42 17.04
C LYS A 130 -7.21 15.50 15.89
N THR A 131 -6.52 15.63 14.76
CA THR A 131 -6.68 14.77 13.59
C THR A 131 -5.39 14.00 13.36
N GLU A 132 -5.46 12.68 13.36
CA GLU A 132 -4.33 11.80 13.09
C GLU A 132 -4.63 10.99 11.83
N VAL A 133 -3.67 10.92 10.90
CA VAL A 133 -3.82 10.24 9.62
C VAL A 133 -2.80 9.11 9.54
N PHE A 134 -3.29 7.91 9.28
CA PHE A 134 -2.48 6.70 9.15
C PHE A 134 -2.59 6.19 7.72
N ALA A 135 -1.50 6.28 6.98
CA ALA A 135 -1.38 5.74 5.63
C ALA A 135 -0.17 4.80 5.56
N PRO A 136 -0.18 3.79 4.68
CA PRO A 136 1.04 3.05 4.40
C PRO A 136 2.11 3.99 3.81
N GLU A 137 3.35 3.85 4.25
CA GLU A 137 4.46 4.65 3.73
C GLU A 137 4.74 4.34 2.25
N ILE A 138 4.58 3.07 1.86
CA ILE A 138 4.79 2.57 0.51
C ILE A 138 3.56 1.79 0.04
N ALA A 139 3.13 2.04 -1.20
CA ALA A 139 2.08 1.29 -1.88
C ALA A 139 2.47 0.99 -3.33
N ALA A 140 1.62 0.24 -4.03
CA ALA A 140 1.83 -0.11 -5.44
C ALA A 140 0.75 0.47 -6.34
N ALA A 141 1.16 0.87 -7.54
CA ALA A 141 0.26 1.31 -8.59
C ALA A 141 -0.78 0.22 -8.88
N HIS A 142 -2.02 0.62 -9.10
CA HIS A 142 -3.17 -0.24 -9.39
C HIS A 142 -3.55 -1.24 -8.28
N LYS A 143 -3.00 -1.10 -7.07
CA LYS A 143 -3.43 -1.88 -5.91
C LYS A 143 -4.12 -0.98 -4.89
N PRO A 144 -5.32 -1.34 -4.41
CA PRO A 144 -6.01 -0.55 -3.39
C PRO A 144 -5.24 -0.62 -2.06
N PHE A 145 -5.26 0.49 -1.33
CA PHE A 145 -4.85 0.56 0.06
C PHE A 145 -5.80 1.46 0.85
N ARG A 146 -5.77 1.35 2.18
CA ARG A 146 -6.63 2.15 3.06
C ARG A 146 -5.81 3.18 3.80
N VAL A 147 -6.39 4.37 3.94
CA VAL A 147 -5.90 5.44 4.80
C VAL A 147 -6.93 5.62 5.90
N TYR A 148 -6.49 5.57 7.15
CA TYR A 148 -7.33 5.74 8.33
C TYR A 148 -7.16 7.14 8.90
N VAL A 149 -8.23 7.69 9.45
CA VAL A 149 -8.27 9.02 10.04
C VAL A 149 -8.93 8.92 11.41
N GLN A 150 -8.20 9.33 12.45
CA GLN A 150 -8.74 9.43 13.80
C GLN A 150 -8.96 10.89 14.16
N VAL A 151 -10.16 11.23 14.64
CA VAL A 151 -10.54 12.57 15.07
C VAL A 151 -10.98 12.52 16.52
N THR A 152 -10.26 13.24 17.37
CA THR A 152 -10.60 13.37 18.80
C THR A 152 -10.82 14.83 19.20
N SER A 153 -11.66 15.05 20.20
CA SER A 153 -11.96 16.34 20.81
C SER A 153 -11.82 16.21 22.33
N ASP A 154 -10.88 16.96 22.90
CA ASP A 154 -10.41 16.83 24.30
C ASP A 154 -10.13 15.36 24.70
N GLY A 155 -9.60 14.57 23.76
CA GLY A 155 -9.24 13.16 23.95
C GLY A 155 -10.37 12.15 23.73
N LEU A 156 -11.62 12.59 23.48
CA LEU A 156 -12.72 11.70 23.11
C LEU A 156 -12.89 11.58 21.60
N MET A 157 -13.27 10.41 21.11
CA MET A 157 -13.61 10.19 19.70
C MET A 157 -14.79 11.08 19.30
N VAL A 158 -14.63 11.88 18.25
CA VAL A 158 -15.70 12.77 17.76
C VAL A 158 -16.81 11.94 17.12
N SER A 159 -18.05 12.14 17.56
CA SER A 159 -19.23 11.57 16.92
C SER A 159 -19.73 12.50 15.82
N GLY A 160 -20.33 11.93 14.77
CA GLY A 160 -20.93 12.69 13.68
C GLY A 160 -20.64 12.10 12.29
N GLU A 161 -21.55 12.39 11.37
CA GLU A 161 -21.47 11.96 9.98
C GLU A 161 -20.16 12.43 9.31
N VAL A 162 -19.60 11.59 8.44
CA VAL A 162 -18.35 11.87 7.73
C VAL A 162 -18.39 13.23 7.03
N VAL A 163 -19.51 13.56 6.40
CA VAL A 163 -19.71 14.81 5.66
C VAL A 163 -19.72 16.04 6.57
N GLN A 164 -20.01 15.88 7.87
CA GLN A 164 -19.95 16.97 8.83
C GLN A 164 -18.54 17.14 9.39
N VAL A 165 -17.87 16.03 9.68
CA VAL A 165 -16.56 16.04 10.33
C VAL A 165 -15.43 16.29 9.35
N LEU A 166 -15.40 15.63 8.18
CA LEU A 166 -14.24 15.59 7.28
C LEU A 166 -14.50 16.22 5.90
N SER A 167 -15.51 17.09 5.76
CA SER A 167 -15.98 17.64 4.46
C SER A 167 -14.89 18.25 3.58
N SER A 168 -13.86 18.85 4.17
CA SER A 168 -12.81 19.59 3.45
C SER A 168 -11.56 18.74 3.16
N SER A 169 -11.61 17.45 3.43
CA SER A 169 -10.51 16.52 3.20
C SER A 169 -10.27 16.27 1.72
N HIS A 170 -9.00 16.20 1.32
CA HIS A 170 -8.60 16.08 -0.07
C HIS A 170 -7.28 15.32 -0.24
N LEU A 171 -7.06 14.83 -1.45
CA LEU A 171 -5.87 14.13 -1.90
C LEU A 171 -5.09 15.02 -2.87
N HIS A 172 -3.80 15.19 -2.63
CA HIS A 172 -2.85 15.68 -3.63
C HIS A 172 -2.26 14.49 -4.38
N THR A 173 -2.38 14.51 -5.71
CA THR A 173 -1.84 13.45 -6.58
C THR A 173 -0.47 13.86 -7.14
N PRO A 174 0.36 12.90 -7.59
CA PRO A 174 1.71 13.18 -8.11
C PRO A 174 1.75 14.14 -9.30
N ASP A 175 0.67 14.22 -10.09
CA ASP A 175 0.52 15.14 -11.22
C ASP A 175 0.09 16.56 -10.81
N GLY A 176 0.10 16.87 -9.50
CA GLY A 176 -0.22 18.19 -8.95
C GLY A 176 -1.72 18.49 -8.83
N LYS A 177 -2.60 17.52 -9.11
CA LYS A 177 -4.05 17.72 -8.97
C LYS A 177 -4.49 17.54 -7.52
N VAL A 178 -5.60 18.20 -7.19
CA VAL A 178 -6.29 18.07 -5.90
C VAL A 178 -7.64 17.42 -6.13
N ARG A 179 -7.94 16.37 -5.36
CA ARG A 179 -9.21 15.65 -5.42
C ARG A 179 -9.90 15.66 -4.06
N SER A 180 -11.15 16.10 -4.02
CA SER A 180 -11.98 16.00 -2.81
C SER A 180 -12.21 14.53 -2.43
N LEU A 181 -12.13 14.24 -1.12
CA LEU A 181 -12.39 12.92 -0.53
C LEU A 181 -13.77 12.82 0.12
N THR A 182 -14.58 13.89 0.09
CA THR A 182 -15.86 14.01 0.81
C THR A 182 -16.84 12.87 0.52
N ARG A 183 -16.78 12.27 -0.69
CA ARG A 183 -17.67 11.16 -1.12
C ARG A 183 -17.01 9.78 -1.03
N SER A 184 -15.76 9.71 -0.61
CA SER A 184 -14.97 8.48 -0.56
C SER A 184 -14.57 8.09 0.85
N LEU A 185 -14.73 9.00 1.81
CA LEU A 185 -14.53 8.71 3.22
C LEU A 185 -15.74 7.98 3.79
N GLU A 186 -15.46 6.98 4.60
CA GLU A 186 -16.44 6.14 5.29
C GLU A 186 -16.13 6.12 6.78
N MET A 187 -17.17 5.99 7.60
CA MET A 187 -17.02 5.82 9.05
C MET A 187 -16.82 4.33 9.36
N LEU A 188 -15.71 4.00 10.02
CA LEU A 188 -15.47 2.66 10.55
C LEU A 188 -16.05 2.54 11.97
N HIS A 189 -15.81 3.57 12.79
CA HIS A 189 -16.31 3.72 14.15
C HIS A 189 -16.41 5.21 14.50
N GLU A 190 -17.02 5.55 15.63
CA GLU A 190 -17.02 6.95 16.09
C GLU A 190 -15.59 7.47 16.19
N GLY A 191 -15.36 8.67 15.64
CA GLY A 191 -14.04 9.28 15.55
C GLY A 191 -13.03 8.56 14.66
N LEU A 192 -13.36 7.42 14.03
CA LEU A 192 -12.47 6.65 13.18
C LEU A 192 -13.05 6.45 11.78
N TYR A 193 -12.38 7.02 10.81
CA TYR A 193 -12.79 7.05 9.41
C TYR A 193 -11.74 6.38 8.53
N PHE A 194 -12.12 5.98 7.33
CA PHE A 194 -11.17 5.50 6.33
C PHE A 194 -11.57 5.91 4.92
N VAL A 195 -10.58 5.92 4.04
CA VAL A 195 -10.77 5.96 2.58
C VAL A 195 -9.97 4.84 1.95
N GLU A 196 -10.60 4.09 1.05
CA GLU A 196 -9.91 3.14 0.18
C GLU A 196 -9.51 3.85 -1.12
N TYR A 197 -8.22 3.79 -1.46
CA TYR A 197 -7.67 4.47 -2.63
C TYR A 197 -6.86 3.52 -3.50
N THR A 198 -7.11 3.57 -4.81
CA THR A 198 -6.34 2.84 -5.82
C THR A 198 -5.56 3.84 -6.67
N PRO A 199 -4.22 3.94 -6.52
CA PRO A 199 -3.42 4.87 -7.28
C PRO A 199 -3.25 4.39 -8.72
N GLY A 200 -3.40 5.28 -9.69
CA GLY A 200 -3.24 4.96 -11.12
C GLY A 200 -1.83 5.23 -11.67
N ILE A 201 -1.03 6.03 -10.97
CA ILE A 201 0.32 6.41 -11.39
C ILE A 201 1.29 6.31 -10.21
N GLU A 202 2.58 6.22 -10.53
CA GLU A 202 3.65 6.25 -9.54
C GLU A 202 3.87 7.67 -9.00
N GLY A 203 4.45 7.75 -7.81
CA GLY A 203 4.80 9.00 -7.14
C GLY A 203 4.17 9.17 -5.77
N THR A 204 4.37 10.35 -5.18
CA THR A 204 3.90 10.65 -3.82
C THR A 204 2.47 11.17 -3.82
N TYR A 205 1.61 10.49 -3.07
CA TYR A 205 0.25 10.91 -2.78
C TYR A 205 0.19 11.50 -1.38
N ILE A 206 -0.43 12.67 -1.20
CA ILE A 206 -0.59 13.31 0.11
C ILE A 206 -2.07 13.37 0.47
N PHE A 207 -2.43 12.64 1.52
CA PHE A 207 -3.77 12.62 2.09
C PHE A 207 -3.85 13.72 3.15
N HIS A 208 -4.57 14.79 2.85
CA HIS A 208 -4.77 15.91 3.77
C HIS A 208 -6.20 15.86 4.31
N MET A 209 -6.30 15.57 5.61
CA MET A 209 -7.55 15.41 6.33
C MET A 209 -7.81 16.65 7.17
N VAL A 210 -9.00 17.21 7.01
CA VAL A 210 -9.42 18.43 7.71
C VAL A 210 -10.67 18.11 8.49
N ALA A 211 -10.54 18.03 9.82
CA ALA A 211 -11.63 17.77 10.73
C ALA A 211 -12.24 19.07 11.25
N PHE A 212 -13.57 19.12 11.33
CA PHE A 212 -14.33 20.18 11.97
C PHE A 212 -15.26 19.59 13.03
N SER A 213 -15.23 20.15 14.24
CA SER A 213 -16.19 19.81 15.29
C SER A 213 -16.46 21.01 16.19
N GLN A 214 -17.73 21.29 16.42
CA GLN A 214 -18.22 22.35 17.32
C GLN A 214 -17.45 23.69 17.18
N GLY A 215 -17.27 24.16 15.94
CA GLY A 215 -16.64 25.45 15.64
C GLY A 215 -15.11 25.45 15.55
N THR A 216 -14.45 24.33 15.87
CA THR A 216 -12.98 24.22 15.83
C THR A 216 -12.54 23.30 14.69
N GLN A 217 -11.37 23.58 14.10
CA GLN A 217 -10.76 22.79 13.04
C GLN A 217 -9.44 22.16 13.47
N SER A 218 -9.13 21.00 12.89
CA SER A 218 -7.84 20.33 13.04
C SER A 218 -7.42 19.71 11.71
N HIS A 219 -6.11 19.64 11.50
CA HIS A 219 -5.51 19.15 10.27
C HIS A 219 -4.62 17.95 10.58
N GLY A 220 -4.65 16.96 9.71
CA GLY A 220 -3.73 15.85 9.72
C GLY A 220 -3.31 15.52 8.29
N SER A 221 -2.07 15.09 8.09
CA SER A 221 -1.60 14.69 6.77
C SER A 221 -0.74 13.44 6.84
N ALA A 222 -0.88 12.58 5.84
CA ALA A 222 0.01 11.44 5.63
C ALA A 222 0.38 11.36 4.15
N ALA A 223 1.61 10.92 3.87
CA ALA A 223 2.10 10.72 2.52
C ALA A 223 2.33 9.23 2.26
N THR A 224 1.99 8.78 1.05
CA THR A 224 2.26 7.43 0.57
C THR A 224 3.05 7.52 -0.73
N LEU A 225 4.22 6.89 -0.78
CA LEU A 225 4.98 6.72 -2.00
C LEU A 225 4.45 5.51 -2.76
N VAL A 226 3.92 5.73 -3.96
CA VAL A 226 3.43 4.68 -4.84
C VAL A 226 4.51 4.30 -5.85
N LEU A 227 4.85 3.01 -5.86
CA LEU A 227 5.83 2.40 -6.78
C LEU A 227 5.12 1.54 -7.81
N GLY A 228 5.78 1.18 -8.91
CA GLY A 228 5.22 0.29 -9.93
C GLY A 228 4.85 -1.11 -9.40
N GLN A 229 5.53 -1.59 -8.36
CA GLN A 229 5.24 -2.87 -7.69
C GLN A 229 5.36 -2.76 -6.17
N ASP A 230 4.66 -3.64 -5.47
CA ASP A 230 4.81 -3.84 -4.02
C ASP A 230 5.95 -4.83 -3.73
N ILE A 231 6.36 -4.88 -2.45
CA ILE A 231 7.38 -5.81 -1.95
C ILE A 231 7.01 -7.26 -2.27
N ALA A 232 5.72 -7.61 -2.23
CA ALA A 232 5.25 -8.95 -2.59
C ALA A 232 5.41 -9.25 -4.10
N GLY A 233 5.28 -8.25 -4.97
CA GLY A 233 5.63 -8.34 -6.39
C GLY A 233 7.11 -8.62 -6.59
N LEU A 234 7.97 -7.80 -6.00
CA LEU A 234 9.43 -7.93 -6.08
C LEU A 234 9.90 -9.29 -5.52
N SER A 235 9.35 -9.73 -4.39
CA SER A 235 9.69 -11.03 -3.79
C SER A 235 9.39 -12.19 -4.72
N ARG A 236 8.24 -12.18 -5.43
CA ARG A 236 7.93 -13.22 -6.42
C ARG A 236 8.90 -13.20 -7.58
N GLN A 237 9.28 -12.03 -8.07
CA GLN A 237 10.28 -11.90 -9.12
C GLN A 237 11.65 -12.47 -8.70
N VAL A 238 12.08 -12.23 -7.46
CA VAL A 238 13.32 -12.80 -6.90
C VAL A 238 13.26 -14.32 -6.82
N VAL A 239 12.12 -14.89 -6.38
CA VAL A 239 11.94 -16.35 -6.33
C VAL A 239 12.04 -16.96 -7.73
N THR A 240 11.33 -16.38 -8.71
CA THR A 240 11.42 -16.85 -10.12
C THR A 240 12.84 -16.73 -10.67
N LEU A 241 13.56 -15.66 -10.34
CA LEU A 241 14.94 -15.50 -10.79
C LEU A 241 15.86 -16.56 -10.16
N ASN A 242 15.64 -16.91 -8.89
CA ASN A 242 16.38 -17.96 -8.21
C ASN A 242 16.09 -19.35 -8.78
N GLU A 243 14.86 -19.62 -9.19
CA GLU A 243 14.50 -20.85 -9.90
C GLU A 243 15.22 -20.94 -11.25
N VAL A 244 15.18 -19.87 -12.06
CA VAL A 244 15.89 -19.81 -13.35
C VAL A 244 17.39 -20.01 -13.19
N LEU A 245 18.00 -19.38 -12.18
CA LEU A 245 19.43 -19.56 -11.87
C LEU A 245 19.74 -21.00 -11.44
N THR A 246 18.86 -21.62 -10.66
CA THR A 246 19.00 -23.02 -10.25
C THR A 246 18.94 -23.95 -11.45
N THR A 247 17.97 -23.77 -12.35
CA THR A 247 17.87 -24.54 -13.60
C THR A 247 19.12 -24.35 -14.45
N ALA A 248 19.57 -23.11 -14.63
CA ALA A 248 20.78 -22.83 -15.41
C ALA A 248 22.02 -23.51 -14.80
N SER A 249 22.14 -23.56 -13.47
CA SER A 249 23.22 -24.27 -12.78
C SER A 249 23.17 -25.77 -13.05
N THR A 250 21.99 -26.40 -12.94
CA THR A 250 21.82 -27.84 -13.22
C THR A 250 22.17 -28.18 -14.67
N GLU A 251 21.75 -27.36 -15.62
CA GLU A 251 22.09 -27.56 -17.04
C GLU A 251 23.60 -27.43 -17.29
N LEU A 252 24.30 -26.55 -16.57
CA LEU A 252 25.77 -26.46 -16.62
C LEU A 252 26.46 -27.70 -16.04
N ASP A 253 25.95 -28.27 -14.95
CA ASP A 253 26.47 -29.52 -14.37
C ASP A 253 26.31 -30.71 -15.33
N THR A 254 25.16 -30.78 -16.02
CA THR A 254 24.92 -31.76 -17.08
C THR A 254 25.89 -31.55 -18.25
N LEU A 255 26.03 -30.31 -18.74
CA LEU A 255 26.97 -29.99 -19.82
C LEU A 255 28.42 -30.35 -19.45
N GLN A 256 28.84 -30.07 -18.21
CA GLN A 256 30.15 -30.45 -17.72
C GLN A 256 30.34 -31.97 -17.75
N THR A 257 29.34 -32.73 -17.30
CA THR A 257 29.36 -34.20 -17.31
C THR A 257 29.48 -34.74 -18.73
N ASP A 258 28.71 -34.19 -19.67
CA ASP A 258 28.74 -34.58 -21.08
C ASP A 258 30.11 -34.29 -21.71
N ILE A 259 30.71 -33.12 -21.43
CA ILE A 259 32.05 -32.76 -21.91
C ILE A 259 33.10 -33.74 -21.38
N HIS A 260 33.04 -34.13 -20.10
CA HIS A 260 33.93 -35.16 -19.56
C HIS A 260 33.72 -36.51 -20.23
N GLY A 261 32.46 -36.90 -20.51
CA GLY A 261 32.12 -38.11 -21.26
C GLY A 261 32.65 -38.10 -22.70
N PHE A 262 32.61 -36.95 -23.38
CA PHE A 262 33.26 -36.80 -24.69
C PHE A 262 34.78 -36.91 -24.59
N GLY A 263 35.37 -36.34 -23.54
CA GLY A 263 36.80 -36.43 -23.27
C GLY A 263 37.29 -37.88 -23.12
N SER A 264 36.60 -38.68 -22.31
CA SER A 264 36.94 -40.10 -22.14
C SER A 264 36.74 -40.90 -23.43
N THR A 265 35.65 -40.64 -24.17
CA THR A 265 35.41 -41.28 -25.48
C THR A 265 36.53 -40.98 -26.47
N LEU A 266 37.02 -39.74 -26.49
CA LEU A 266 38.13 -39.31 -27.35
C LEU A 266 39.46 -39.97 -26.94
N GLU A 267 39.72 -40.08 -25.64
CA GLU A 267 40.91 -40.75 -25.10
C GLU A 267 40.92 -42.25 -25.45
N ASP A 268 39.78 -42.93 -25.28
CA ASP A 268 39.60 -44.34 -25.66
C ASP A 268 39.82 -44.55 -27.17
N ALA A 269 39.24 -43.67 -28.00
CA ALA A 269 39.43 -43.72 -29.45
C ALA A 269 40.91 -43.51 -29.84
N SER A 270 41.58 -42.54 -29.20
CA SER A 270 43.00 -42.26 -29.41
C SER A 270 43.89 -43.46 -29.05
N SER A 271 43.58 -44.12 -27.92
CA SER A 271 44.27 -45.35 -27.49
C SER A 271 44.12 -46.48 -28.51
N LYS A 272 42.89 -46.77 -28.95
CA LYS A 272 42.62 -47.80 -29.98
C LYS A 272 43.32 -47.53 -31.31
N ILE A 273 43.38 -46.26 -31.73
CA ILE A 273 44.11 -45.86 -32.93
C ILE A 273 45.61 -46.13 -32.76
N ARG A 274 46.20 -45.75 -31.62
CA ARG A 274 47.63 -46.00 -31.33
C ARG A 274 47.95 -47.49 -31.35
N ASP A 275 47.10 -48.32 -30.75
CA ASP A 275 47.29 -49.78 -30.74
C ASP A 275 47.18 -50.36 -32.15
N SER A 276 46.20 -49.89 -32.94
CA SER A 276 46.02 -50.31 -34.33
C SER A 276 47.23 -49.95 -35.19
N VAL A 277 47.78 -48.73 -35.03
CA VAL A 277 49.01 -48.31 -35.72
C VAL A 277 50.18 -49.21 -35.35
N THR A 278 50.31 -49.58 -34.08
CA THR A 278 51.38 -50.49 -33.61
C THR A 278 51.24 -51.89 -34.24
N GLN A 279 50.02 -52.42 -34.33
CA GLN A 279 49.75 -53.70 -34.99
C GLN A 279 50.06 -53.66 -36.50
N ILE A 280 49.69 -52.56 -37.16
CA ILE A 280 50.00 -52.35 -38.58
C ILE A 280 51.52 -52.34 -38.78
N ASP A 281 52.26 -51.61 -37.95
CA ASP A 281 53.73 -51.52 -38.04
C ASP A 281 54.40 -52.89 -37.88
N THR A 282 53.92 -53.69 -36.92
CA THR A 282 54.39 -55.07 -36.72
C THR A 282 54.09 -55.96 -37.93
N SER A 283 52.87 -55.83 -38.48
CA SER A 283 52.43 -56.60 -39.64
C SER A 283 53.25 -56.24 -40.89
N VAL A 284 53.48 -54.96 -41.14
CA VAL A 284 54.30 -54.46 -42.25
C VAL A 284 55.73 -54.94 -42.11
N THR A 285 56.31 -54.89 -40.91
CA THR A 285 57.66 -55.41 -40.64
C THR A 285 57.75 -56.91 -40.94
N THR A 286 56.78 -57.69 -40.46
CA THR A 286 56.72 -59.15 -40.70
C THR A 286 56.58 -59.46 -42.18
N MET A 287 55.71 -58.74 -42.89
CA MET A 287 55.55 -58.87 -44.34
C MET A 287 56.84 -58.52 -45.08
N SER A 288 57.54 -57.45 -44.68
CA SER A 288 58.82 -57.08 -45.27
C SER A 288 59.86 -58.20 -45.13
N SER A 289 59.93 -58.84 -43.95
CA SER A 289 60.81 -60.01 -43.75
C SER A 289 60.38 -61.20 -44.61
N ALA A 290 59.08 -61.46 -44.73
CA ALA A 290 58.58 -62.53 -45.59
C ALA A 290 58.91 -62.30 -47.07
N VAL A 291 58.82 -61.05 -47.54
CA VAL A 291 59.20 -60.66 -48.90
C VAL A 291 60.70 -60.86 -49.12
N ALA A 292 61.56 -60.44 -48.19
CA ALA A 292 63.00 -60.68 -48.27
C ALA A 292 63.33 -62.18 -48.35
N ASN A 293 62.68 -63.02 -47.53
CA ASN A 293 62.85 -64.46 -47.58
C ASN A 293 62.41 -65.06 -48.93
N ILE A 294 61.33 -64.55 -49.53
CA ILE A 294 60.87 -64.97 -50.86
C ILE A 294 61.88 -64.56 -51.94
N GLU A 295 62.43 -63.36 -51.85
CA GLU A 295 63.48 -62.87 -52.75
C GLU A 295 64.71 -63.78 -52.69
N ASP A 296 65.21 -64.10 -51.49
CA ASP A 296 66.33 -65.01 -51.28
C ASP A 296 66.03 -66.43 -51.82
N ALA A 297 64.85 -66.97 -51.55
CA ALA A 297 64.42 -68.27 -52.08
C ALA A 297 64.33 -68.25 -53.62
N SER A 298 63.85 -67.15 -54.21
CA SER A 298 63.78 -66.96 -55.66
C SER A 298 65.18 -66.95 -56.29
N LEU A 299 66.14 -66.24 -55.68
CA LEU A 299 67.54 -66.24 -56.11
C LEU A 299 68.15 -67.65 -56.03
N GLN A 300 67.87 -68.40 -54.96
CA GLN A 300 68.33 -69.77 -54.81
C GLN A 300 67.75 -70.71 -55.87
N ILE A 301 66.44 -70.61 -56.15
CA ILE A 301 65.79 -71.38 -57.24
C ILE A 301 66.47 -71.07 -58.57
N ASN A 302 66.68 -69.80 -58.89
CA ASN A 302 67.36 -69.40 -60.13
C ASN A 302 68.78 -69.99 -60.21
N SER A 303 69.54 -69.94 -59.11
CA SER A 303 70.88 -70.56 -59.02
C SER A 303 70.88 -72.06 -59.29
N LEU A 304 69.82 -72.78 -58.88
CA LEU A 304 69.65 -74.20 -59.17
C LEU A 304 69.15 -74.45 -60.60
N LEU A 305 68.30 -73.58 -61.14
CA LEU A 305 67.68 -73.75 -62.45
C LEU A 305 68.68 -73.49 -63.59
N PHE A 306 69.59 -72.52 -63.43
CA PHE A 306 70.58 -72.18 -64.45
C PHE A 306 71.49 -73.35 -64.87
N PRO A 307 72.12 -74.10 -63.95
CA PRO A 307 72.88 -75.31 -64.28
C PRO A 307 72.03 -76.40 -64.95
N ILE A 308 70.77 -76.57 -64.52
CA ILE A 308 69.86 -77.58 -65.09
C ILE A 308 69.52 -77.23 -66.54
N VAL A 309 69.12 -75.98 -66.81
CA VAL A 309 68.82 -75.50 -68.17
C VAL A 309 70.07 -75.59 -69.04
N GLY A 310 71.24 -75.21 -68.52
CA GLY A 310 72.51 -75.37 -69.20
C GLY A 310 72.81 -76.83 -69.55
N ALA A 311 72.60 -77.76 -68.63
CA ALA A 311 72.78 -79.19 -68.87
C ALA A 311 71.81 -79.73 -69.94
N ILE A 312 70.54 -79.32 -69.91
CA ILE A 312 69.54 -79.69 -70.94
C ILE A 312 69.99 -79.17 -72.31
N ALA A 313 70.46 -77.91 -72.40
CA ALA A 313 70.95 -77.34 -73.64
C ALA A 313 72.17 -78.10 -74.20
N VAL A 314 73.11 -78.51 -73.34
CA VAL A 314 74.26 -79.35 -73.72
C VAL A 314 73.80 -80.71 -74.24
N ILE A 315 72.87 -81.37 -73.53
CA ILE A 315 72.32 -82.66 -73.95
C ILE A 315 71.65 -82.54 -75.33
N LEU A 316 70.84 -81.51 -75.53
CA LEU A 316 70.18 -81.24 -76.82
C LEU A 316 71.19 -81.00 -77.94
N ALA A 317 72.23 -80.19 -77.71
CA ALA A 317 73.30 -79.96 -78.69
C ALA A 317 74.04 -81.26 -79.04
N LEU A 318 74.30 -82.12 -78.05
CA LEU A 318 74.91 -83.44 -78.27
C LEU A 318 74.01 -84.35 -79.11
N GLN A 319 72.71 -84.39 -78.79
CA GLN A 319 71.72 -85.17 -79.55
C GLN A 319 71.64 -84.73 -81.01
N ILE A 320 71.63 -83.42 -81.28
CA ILE A 320 71.65 -82.86 -82.63
C ILE A 320 72.92 -83.25 -83.38
N THR A 321 74.08 -83.18 -82.72
CA THR A 321 75.38 -83.56 -83.31
C THR A 321 75.42 -85.05 -83.67
N ILE A 322 74.89 -85.92 -82.80
CA ILE A 322 74.79 -87.36 -83.05
C ILE A 322 73.85 -87.65 -84.23
N LEU A 323 72.70 -86.97 -84.31
CA LEU A 323 71.75 -87.10 -85.41
C LEU A 323 72.34 -86.60 -86.74
N ALA A 324 73.08 -85.49 -86.73
CA ALA A 324 73.77 -84.96 -87.91
C ALA A 324 74.89 -85.88 -88.43
N ARG A 325 75.56 -86.64 -87.54
CA ARG A 325 76.60 -87.61 -87.92
C ARG A 325 76.05 -88.93 -88.49
N ARG A 326 74.75 -89.21 -88.32
CA ARG A 326 74.07 -90.43 -88.79
C ARG A 326 73.39 -90.28 -90.16
N ARG A 327 73.56 -89.15 -90.83
CA ARG A 327 73.21 -88.93 -92.25
C ARG A 327 74.46 -88.94 -93.10
#